data_AF-A0A1R1SQR2-F1
#
_entry.id   AF-A0A1R1SQR2-F1
#
_cell.length_a   1.000
_cell.length_b   1.000
_cell.length_c   1.000
_cell.angle_alpha   90.00
_cell.angle_beta   90.00
_cell.angle_gamma   90.00
#
_symmetry.space_group_name_H-M   'P 1'
#
loop_
_entity.id
_entity.type
_entity.pdbx_description
1 polymer ?
#
loop_
_entity_poly.entity_id
_entity_poly.type
_entity_poly.pdbx_seq_one_letter_code
_entity_poly.pdbx_strand_id
1 'polypeptide(L)'
;MGAHHISTDTSRVRRWLDGEQPREPIPQILSELFSERFGCVVGIEDLGLRTAHRSPSVSGVDLPWAGPETVTLIGEFSRSDLMLARRGFLGTSLALSAGPALIEPMQRWLVPSPSGRAGGRTQQEAGRSRRVSRLSGPELELLESTIVMFRKWDAQCGGGLRRKAVVGQLHEVTDLLQESHPEPVSRRLFKVAGELAELAGWMSYDIGLQPTAQKYFVLALHAAKESGDRPLGSYILSSMSRQMIHVGRPEDALELIHLAQYGSRESATPRTQAMLYAMEARAYANMGQPSKCHRAVKMAEDAFAECAPGDGDPDWIRFFSEAELNAENAHSYRDLAYVAGRSPTYAKLADPVMHRAVELFGQEADQEGGHQRSYALNLIGLATVHLLQKEPEQCAAVAEKVLPLARRVRSERVGNRLRKTVDTAVRDYGTVPEVIRLGELAADHLRDSPDTGESVRAV
;
A
#
# COMPACT_ATOMS: atom_id res chain seq x y z
N MET A 1 15.87 -31.82 3.12
CA MET A 1 15.21 -31.73 1.79
C MET A 1 15.42 -33.03 1.02
N GLY A 2 14.42 -33.53 0.27
CA GLY A 2 14.46 -34.80 -0.50
C GLY A 2 15.41 -34.81 -1.70
N ALA A 3 16.57 -34.15 -1.61
CA ALA A 3 17.58 -34.11 -2.65
C ALA A 3 18.50 -35.35 -2.58
N HIS A 4 17.91 -36.54 -2.73
CA HIS A 4 18.62 -37.84 -2.66
C HIS A 4 19.66 -38.06 -3.78
N HIS A 5 19.74 -37.14 -4.74
CA HIS A 5 20.67 -37.17 -5.88
C HIS A 5 21.87 -36.24 -5.69
N ILE A 6 21.97 -35.53 -4.56
CA ILE A 6 23.11 -34.64 -4.27
C ILE A 6 24.17 -35.44 -3.51
N SER A 7 25.17 -35.92 -4.26
CA SER A 7 26.40 -36.46 -3.72
C SER A 7 27.51 -35.43 -3.88
N THR A 8 28.16 -35.07 -2.78
CA THR A 8 29.33 -34.19 -2.75
C THR A 8 30.53 -35.04 -2.37
N ASP A 9 31.55 -35.08 -3.23
CA ASP A 9 32.82 -35.72 -2.92
C ASP A 9 33.85 -34.67 -2.45
N THR A 10 34.97 -35.15 -1.90
CA THR A 10 36.07 -34.32 -1.41
C THR A 10 36.65 -33.41 -2.49
N SER A 11 36.59 -33.83 -3.76
CA SER A 11 37.09 -33.04 -4.88
C SER A 11 36.20 -31.84 -5.18
N ARG A 12 34.87 -31.99 -5.12
CA ARG A 12 33.91 -30.89 -5.28
C ARG A 12 34.02 -29.88 -4.16
N VAL A 13 34.12 -30.35 -2.91
CA VAL A 13 34.28 -29.46 -1.75
C VAL A 13 35.59 -28.67 -1.85
N ARG A 14 36.69 -29.31 -2.28
CA ARG A 14 37.98 -28.62 -2.49
C ARG A 14 37.86 -27.50 -3.53
N ARG A 15 37.18 -27.76 -4.64
CA ARG A 15 36.93 -26.76 -5.69
C ARG A 15 36.13 -25.57 -5.15
N TRP A 16 35.17 -25.80 -4.24
CA TRP A 16 34.44 -24.70 -3.60
C TRP A 16 35.32 -23.86 -2.66
N LEU A 17 36.19 -24.51 -1.88
CA LEU A 17 37.18 -23.82 -1.05
C LEU A 17 38.18 -23.02 -1.89
N ASP A 18 38.49 -23.49 -3.10
CA ASP A 18 39.35 -22.81 -4.08
C ASP A 18 38.60 -21.69 -4.86
N GLY A 19 37.34 -21.40 -4.52
CA GLY A 19 36.56 -20.27 -5.03
C GLY A 19 35.53 -20.62 -6.11
N GLU A 20 35.37 -21.89 -6.50
CA GLU A 20 34.33 -22.33 -7.43
C GLU A 20 32.94 -22.26 -6.77
N GLN A 21 31.96 -21.72 -7.48
CA GLN A 21 30.63 -21.51 -6.92
C GLN A 21 29.69 -22.71 -7.18
N PRO A 22 29.17 -23.38 -6.14
CA PRO A 22 28.22 -24.47 -6.32
C PRO A 22 26.91 -23.98 -6.93
N ARG A 23 26.32 -24.81 -7.81
CA ARG A 23 24.99 -24.55 -8.39
C ARG A 23 23.87 -24.90 -7.40
N GLU A 24 22.71 -24.28 -7.58
CA GLU A 24 21.50 -24.62 -6.82
C GLU A 24 21.16 -26.12 -6.92
N PRO A 25 20.67 -26.77 -5.85
CA PRO A 25 20.26 -26.18 -4.56
C PRO A 25 21.37 -26.17 -3.47
N ILE A 26 22.63 -26.40 -3.83
CA ILE A 26 23.72 -26.64 -2.87
C ILE A 26 23.99 -25.46 -1.92
N PRO A 27 24.04 -24.19 -2.36
CA PRO A 27 24.26 -23.05 -1.45
C PRO A 27 23.22 -22.96 -0.33
N GLN A 28 21.94 -23.22 -0.64
CA GLN A 28 20.84 -23.20 0.32
C GLN A 28 20.95 -24.33 1.35
N ILE A 29 21.27 -25.54 0.87
CA ILE A 29 21.48 -26.71 1.73
C ILE A 29 22.64 -26.46 2.71
N LEU A 30 23.72 -25.84 2.24
CA LEU A 30 24.87 -25.51 3.10
C LEU A 30 24.49 -24.46 4.15
N SER A 31 23.82 -23.36 3.78
CA SER A 31 23.36 -22.34 4.72
C SER A 31 22.45 -22.92 5.80
N GLU A 32 21.51 -23.79 5.44
CA GLU A 32 20.62 -24.46 6.40
C GLU A 32 21.39 -25.41 7.34
N LEU A 33 22.25 -26.28 6.79
CA LEU A 33 23.06 -27.22 7.57
C LEU A 33 24.00 -26.51 8.56
N PHE A 34 24.65 -25.43 8.13
CA PHE A 34 25.54 -24.67 9.00
C PHE A 34 24.75 -23.86 10.03
N SER A 35 23.58 -23.32 9.66
CA SER A 35 22.71 -22.64 10.63
C SER A 35 22.23 -23.59 11.72
N GLU A 36 21.80 -24.80 11.35
CA GLU A 36 21.41 -25.85 12.30
C GLU A 36 22.59 -26.26 13.19
N ARG A 37 23.78 -26.42 12.61
CA ARG A 37 24.97 -26.86 13.35
C ARG A 37 25.52 -25.81 14.31
N PHE A 38 25.48 -24.53 13.94
CA PHE A 38 26.05 -23.45 14.74
C PHE A 38 25.04 -22.79 15.69
N GLY A 39 23.75 -23.09 15.55
CA GLY A 39 22.70 -22.54 16.40
C GLY A 39 22.46 -21.03 16.19
N CYS A 40 22.95 -20.48 15.09
CA CYS A 40 22.71 -19.11 14.65
C CYS A 40 22.49 -19.10 13.13
N VAL A 41 21.84 -18.07 12.60
CA VAL A 41 21.63 -17.95 11.15
C VAL A 41 22.97 -17.70 10.48
N VAL A 42 23.37 -18.61 9.59
CA VAL A 42 24.56 -18.49 8.74
C VAL A 42 24.09 -18.30 7.30
N GLY A 43 24.25 -17.09 6.78
CA GLY A 43 23.87 -16.73 5.41
C GLY A 43 24.73 -17.43 4.36
N ILE A 44 24.25 -17.47 3.12
CA ILE A 44 25.01 -18.01 1.97
C ILE A 44 26.29 -17.20 1.76
N GLU A 45 26.18 -15.88 1.95
CA GLU A 45 27.27 -14.92 1.93
C GLU A 45 28.31 -15.15 3.04
N ASP A 46 27.90 -15.55 4.23
CA ASP A 46 28.80 -15.86 5.36
C ASP A 46 29.66 -17.10 5.06
N LEU A 47 29.18 -17.98 4.18
CA LEU A 47 29.91 -19.15 3.68
C LEU A 47 30.83 -18.81 2.50
N GLY A 48 30.92 -17.54 2.09
CA GLY A 48 31.68 -17.11 0.92
C GLY A 48 31.07 -17.57 -0.41
N LEU A 49 29.81 -18.02 -0.38
CA LEU A 49 29.10 -18.48 -1.56
C LEU A 49 28.29 -17.33 -2.16
N ARG A 50 28.18 -17.32 -3.49
CA ARG A 50 27.29 -16.42 -4.20
C ARG A 50 25.89 -16.96 -4.06
N THR A 51 24.99 -16.14 -3.51
CA THR A 51 23.56 -16.31 -3.74
C THR A 51 23.36 -16.40 -5.24
N ALA A 52 22.59 -17.38 -5.73
CA ALA A 52 22.12 -17.29 -7.10
C ALA A 52 21.41 -15.94 -7.19
N HIS A 53 22.01 -14.97 -7.87
CA HIS A 53 21.24 -13.94 -8.50
C HIS A 53 20.35 -14.73 -9.44
N ARG A 54 19.12 -15.05 -9.01
CA ARG A 54 18.00 -14.93 -9.92
C ARG A 54 18.24 -13.58 -10.52
N SER A 55 18.64 -13.55 -11.79
CA SER A 55 18.57 -12.34 -12.59
C SER A 55 17.25 -11.72 -12.17
N PRO A 56 17.22 -10.57 -11.49
CA PRO A 56 15.97 -10.04 -11.02
C PRO A 56 15.14 -10.00 -12.29
N SER A 57 14.00 -10.71 -12.32
CA SER A 57 12.95 -10.22 -13.19
C SER A 57 12.88 -8.74 -12.84
N VAL A 58 13.03 -7.89 -13.85
CA VAL A 58 13.46 -6.48 -13.80
C VAL A 58 12.43 -5.58 -13.09
N SER A 59 11.59 -6.18 -12.27
CA SER A 59 10.47 -5.63 -11.53
C SER A 59 10.12 -6.69 -10.47
N GLY A 60 10.23 -6.37 -9.19
CA GLY A 60 9.79 -7.24 -8.08
C GLY A 60 8.27 -7.51 -8.05
N VAL A 61 7.58 -7.23 -9.17
CA VAL A 61 6.14 -7.25 -9.38
C VAL A 61 5.71 -8.37 -10.34
N ASP A 62 6.59 -8.88 -11.21
CA ASP A 62 6.27 -10.05 -12.05
C ASP A 62 6.47 -11.35 -11.26
N LEU A 63 5.45 -11.69 -10.47
CA LEU A 63 5.41 -12.86 -9.59
C LEU A 63 4.56 -13.98 -10.21
N PRO A 64 4.85 -15.26 -9.90
CA PRO A 64 3.99 -16.37 -10.28
C PRO A 64 2.58 -16.25 -9.66
N TRP A 65 1.55 -16.34 -10.51
CA TRP A 65 0.14 -16.26 -10.12
C TRP A 65 -0.41 -17.64 -9.76
N ALA A 66 0.09 -18.18 -8.65
CA ALA A 66 -0.36 -19.45 -8.07
C ALA A 66 -0.32 -19.39 -6.54
N GLY A 67 -1.28 -20.06 -5.89
CA GLY A 67 -1.46 -20.03 -4.44
C GLY A 67 -0.21 -20.38 -3.64
N PRO A 68 0.43 -21.55 -3.85
CA PRO A 68 1.62 -21.95 -3.07
C PRO A 68 2.79 -20.95 -3.17
N GLU A 69 3.01 -20.40 -4.36
CA GLU A 69 4.04 -19.40 -4.60
C GLU A 69 3.68 -18.06 -3.96
N THR A 70 2.40 -17.68 -4.01
CA THR A 70 1.88 -16.48 -3.32
C THR A 70 2.14 -16.56 -1.81
N VAL A 71 1.82 -17.70 -1.19
CA VAL A 71 2.08 -17.94 0.25
C VAL A 71 3.58 -17.84 0.55
N THR A 72 4.43 -18.47 -0.27
CA THR A 72 5.89 -18.42 -0.07
C THR A 72 6.41 -16.99 -0.13
N LEU A 73 6.00 -16.21 -1.14
CA LEU A 73 6.45 -14.85 -1.36
C LEU A 73 5.98 -13.88 -0.27
N ILE A 74 4.74 -14.02 0.22
CA ILE A 74 4.25 -13.24 1.36
C ILE A 74 5.06 -13.58 2.61
N GLY A 75 5.33 -14.87 2.85
CA GLY A 75 6.04 -15.34 4.03
C GLY A 75 7.50 -14.87 4.07
N GLU A 76 8.20 -14.96 2.95
CA GLU A 76 9.57 -14.45 2.80
C GLU A 76 9.63 -12.94 2.99
N PHE A 77 8.73 -12.19 2.34
CA PHE A 77 8.76 -10.73 2.40
C PHE A 77 8.38 -10.19 3.79
N SER A 78 7.31 -10.70 4.40
CA SER A 78 6.89 -10.30 5.75
C SER A 78 7.96 -10.61 6.80
N ARG A 79 8.57 -11.80 6.74
CA ARG A 79 9.68 -12.17 7.64
C ARG A 79 10.88 -11.24 7.47
N SER A 80 11.28 -11.01 6.22
CA SER A 80 12.40 -10.14 5.88
C SER A 80 12.17 -8.73 6.40
N ASP A 81 10.97 -8.19 6.21
CA ASP A 81 10.56 -6.87 6.69
C ASP A 81 10.60 -6.75 8.23
N LEU A 82 10.13 -7.77 8.95
CA LEU A 82 10.22 -7.81 10.41
C LEU A 82 11.66 -7.86 10.93
N MET A 83 12.54 -8.61 10.25
CA MET A 83 13.94 -8.80 10.65
C MET A 83 14.83 -7.60 10.29
N LEU A 84 14.63 -7.00 9.11
CA LEU A 84 15.48 -5.93 8.56
C LEU A 84 15.05 -4.53 9.01
N ALA A 85 13.93 -4.40 9.73
CA ALA A 85 13.53 -3.18 10.42
C ALA A 85 14.53 -2.69 11.50
N ARG A 86 15.62 -3.42 11.77
CA ARG A 86 16.74 -2.94 12.61
C ARG A 86 17.80 -2.14 11.84
N ARG A 87 17.84 -2.16 10.50
CA ARG A 87 18.92 -1.51 9.71
C ARG A 87 18.50 -0.84 8.40
N GLY A 88 17.20 -0.70 8.07
CA GLY A 88 16.75 0.05 6.89
C GLY A 88 17.16 -0.53 5.53
N PHE A 89 17.72 -1.75 5.51
CA PHE A 89 18.44 -2.30 4.36
C PHE A 89 17.54 -2.84 3.23
N LEU A 90 16.25 -3.10 3.48
CA LEU A 90 15.33 -3.53 2.41
C LEU A 90 14.96 -2.42 1.43
N GLY A 91 14.96 -1.16 1.89
CA GLY A 91 14.63 -0.02 1.03
C GLY A 91 15.64 0.19 -0.09
N THR A 92 16.92 -0.16 0.13
CA THR A 92 18.01 0.07 -0.82
C THR A 92 18.09 -0.95 -1.96
N SER A 93 17.40 -2.10 -1.86
CA SER A 93 17.41 -3.14 -2.91
C SER A 93 16.09 -3.27 -3.67
N LEU A 94 15.02 -2.61 -3.20
CA LEU A 94 13.72 -2.61 -3.87
C LEU A 94 13.57 -1.36 -4.73
N ALA A 95 13.27 -1.54 -6.02
CA ALA A 95 12.91 -0.46 -6.92
C ALA A 95 11.40 -0.43 -7.15
N LEU A 96 10.85 0.77 -7.32
CA LEU A 96 9.45 0.96 -7.70
C LEU A 96 9.29 0.64 -9.20
N SER A 97 8.43 -0.33 -9.53
CA SER A 97 8.05 -0.65 -10.90
C SER A 97 7.03 0.35 -11.44
N ALA A 98 7.05 0.58 -12.74
CA ALA A 98 6.14 1.51 -13.40
C ALA A 98 5.96 1.16 -14.88
N GLY A 99 4.92 1.69 -15.51
CA GLY A 99 4.59 1.44 -16.92
C GLY A 99 4.32 -0.05 -17.18
N PRO A 100 4.73 -0.60 -18.34
CA PRO A 100 4.48 -2.01 -18.69
C PRO A 100 4.97 -3.01 -17.62
N ALA A 101 6.11 -2.73 -16.99
CA ALA A 101 6.70 -3.59 -15.96
C ALA A 101 5.86 -3.69 -14.66
N LEU A 102 4.92 -2.76 -14.46
CA LEU A 102 3.91 -2.80 -13.42
C LEU A 102 2.58 -3.33 -13.96
N ILE A 103 2.11 -2.81 -15.09
CA ILE A 103 0.75 -3.04 -15.56
C ILE A 103 0.55 -4.45 -16.13
N GLU A 104 1.47 -4.95 -16.95
CA GLU A 104 1.32 -6.27 -17.60
C GLU A 104 1.19 -7.41 -16.58
N PRO A 105 1.98 -7.47 -15.49
CA PRO A 105 1.73 -8.44 -14.42
C PRO A 105 0.34 -8.31 -13.80
N MET A 106 -0.12 -7.08 -13.51
CA MET A 106 -1.41 -6.86 -12.83
C MET A 106 -2.61 -7.29 -13.67
N GLN A 107 -2.53 -7.17 -15.01
CA GLN A 107 -3.58 -7.65 -15.91
C GLN A 107 -3.89 -9.15 -15.73
N ARG A 108 -2.90 -9.95 -15.30
CA ARG A 108 -3.09 -11.38 -15.03
C ARG A 108 -4.06 -11.65 -13.89
N TRP A 109 -4.37 -10.66 -13.04
CA TRP A 109 -5.44 -10.74 -12.05
C TRP A 109 -6.79 -11.14 -12.68
N LEU A 110 -7.11 -10.60 -13.87
CA LEU A 110 -8.37 -10.87 -14.58
C LEU A 110 -8.50 -12.29 -15.12
N VAL A 111 -7.38 -12.95 -15.39
CA VAL A 111 -7.37 -14.29 -15.98
C VAL A 111 -7.97 -15.26 -14.97
N PRO A 112 -9.07 -15.98 -15.28
CA PRO A 112 -9.60 -16.97 -14.35
C PRO A 112 -8.50 -17.98 -13.98
N SER A 113 -8.29 -18.21 -12.69
CA SER A 113 -7.46 -19.34 -12.26
C SER A 113 -8.10 -20.60 -12.83
N PRO A 114 -7.35 -21.50 -13.50
CA PRO A 114 -7.92 -22.72 -14.04
C PRO A 114 -8.57 -23.50 -12.90
N SER A 115 -9.90 -23.47 -12.87
CA SER A 115 -10.72 -24.19 -11.91
C SER A 115 -10.40 -25.67 -12.04
N GLY A 116 -9.86 -26.27 -10.98
CA GLY A 116 -9.78 -27.72 -10.85
C GLY A 116 -8.70 -28.42 -11.68
N ARG A 117 -7.43 -28.27 -11.28
CA ARG A 117 -6.48 -29.40 -11.28
C ARG A 117 -5.90 -29.65 -9.88
N ALA A 118 -6.76 -29.63 -8.87
CA ALA A 118 -6.57 -30.47 -7.70
C ALA A 118 -6.81 -31.93 -8.11
N GLY A 119 -5.83 -32.56 -8.75
CA GLY A 119 -5.95 -33.95 -9.23
C GLY A 119 -4.77 -34.51 -10.01
N GLY A 120 -3.61 -33.83 -10.02
CA GLY A 120 -2.43 -34.26 -10.76
C GLY A 120 -1.13 -34.09 -9.99
N ARG A 121 -1.16 -34.19 -8.66
CA ARG A 121 0.07 -34.56 -7.94
C ARG A 121 0.24 -36.05 -8.15
N THR A 122 1.23 -36.43 -8.93
CA THR A 122 1.77 -37.79 -8.98
C THR A 122 1.82 -38.35 -7.57
N GLN A 123 1.25 -39.54 -7.38
CA GLN A 123 1.12 -40.30 -6.12
C GLN A 123 2.46 -40.67 -5.44
N GLN A 124 3.56 -39.95 -5.67
CA GLN A 124 4.90 -40.34 -5.23
C GLN A 124 5.44 -39.61 -3.99
N GLU A 125 4.66 -38.74 -3.34
CA GLU A 125 5.05 -38.13 -2.06
C GLU A 125 4.01 -38.36 -0.95
N ALA A 126 3.43 -39.57 -0.89
CA ALA A 126 2.69 -40.03 0.28
C ALA A 126 3.67 -40.50 1.38
N GLY A 127 4.29 -39.56 2.10
CA GLY A 127 5.25 -39.93 3.15
C GLY A 127 5.44 -38.95 4.30
N ARG A 128 4.89 -37.73 4.23
CA ARG A 128 4.88 -36.80 5.37
C ARG A 128 3.45 -36.48 5.73
N SER A 129 3.04 -36.95 6.91
CA SER A 129 1.77 -36.61 7.54
C SER A 129 1.65 -35.09 7.65
N ARG A 130 1.06 -34.43 6.63
CA ARG A 130 0.63 -33.04 6.74
C ARG A 130 -0.42 -33.04 7.83
N ARG A 131 -0.10 -32.48 9.00
CA ARG A 131 -1.09 -32.21 10.04
C ARG A 131 -2.21 -31.43 9.37
N VAL A 132 -3.40 -32.02 9.33
CA VAL A 132 -4.64 -31.28 9.03
C VAL A 132 -4.83 -30.37 10.22
N SER A 133 -4.39 -29.13 10.08
CA SER A 133 -4.73 -28.09 11.03
C SER A 133 -6.23 -27.84 10.91
N ARG A 134 -6.95 -28.09 11.99
CA ARG A 134 -8.38 -27.81 12.05
C ARG A 134 -8.53 -26.41 12.60
N LEU A 135 -8.18 -25.40 11.80
CA LEU A 135 -8.52 -24.03 12.13
C LEU A 135 -10.04 -23.97 12.31
N SER A 136 -10.48 -23.62 13.51
CA SER A 136 -11.89 -23.56 13.85
C SER A 136 -12.54 -22.32 13.22
N GLY A 137 -13.86 -22.39 13.00
CA GLY A 137 -14.63 -21.23 12.54
C GLY A 137 -14.41 -19.97 13.40
N PRO A 138 -14.46 -20.07 14.75
CA PRO A 138 -14.19 -18.95 15.64
C PRO A 138 -12.77 -18.37 15.53
N GLU A 139 -11.74 -19.19 15.31
CA GLU A 139 -10.37 -18.69 15.10
C GLU A 139 -10.27 -17.89 13.80
N LEU A 140 -10.93 -18.33 12.74
CA LEU A 140 -10.95 -17.62 11.47
C LEU A 140 -11.74 -16.30 11.56
N GLU A 141 -12.87 -16.29 12.27
CA GLU A 141 -13.62 -15.06 12.57
C GLU A 141 -12.80 -14.08 13.42
N LEU A 142 -11.97 -14.59 14.35
CA LEU A 142 -11.07 -13.75 15.13
C LEU A 142 -10.02 -13.07 14.25
N LEU A 143 -9.42 -13.80 13.29
CA LEU A 143 -8.48 -13.23 12.32
C LEU A 143 -9.14 -12.13 11.47
N GLU A 144 -10.36 -12.35 11.00
CA GLU A 144 -11.14 -11.37 10.24
C GLU A 144 -11.46 -10.13 11.09
N SER A 145 -11.86 -10.31 12.36
CA SER A 145 -12.13 -9.19 13.28
C SER A 145 -10.89 -8.37 13.64
N THR A 146 -9.72 -9.02 13.66
CA THR A 146 -8.44 -8.37 13.95
C THR A 146 -8.07 -7.35 12.87
N ILE A 147 -8.42 -7.61 11.60
CA ILE A 147 -8.22 -6.66 10.51
C ILE A 147 -9.03 -5.39 10.73
N VAL A 148 -10.31 -5.51 11.12
CA VAL A 148 -11.18 -4.37 11.42
C VAL A 148 -10.56 -3.51 12.52
N MET A 149 -10.00 -4.15 13.56
CA MET A 149 -9.29 -3.45 14.62
C MET A 149 -8.04 -2.73 14.11
N PHE A 150 -7.22 -3.37 13.26
CA PHE A 150 -6.04 -2.71 12.69
C PHE A 150 -6.39 -1.51 11.80
N ARG A 151 -7.46 -1.59 10.99
CA ARG A 151 -7.92 -0.44 10.18
C ARG A 151 -8.38 0.71 11.05
N LYS A 152 -9.14 0.44 12.11
CA LYS A 152 -9.53 1.46 13.11
C LYS A 152 -8.32 2.12 13.75
N TRP A 153 -7.30 1.34 14.11
CA TRP A 153 -6.08 1.88 14.68
C TRP A 153 -5.26 2.71 13.70
N ASP A 154 -5.18 2.32 12.43
CA ASP A 154 -4.52 3.11 11.38
C ASP A 154 -5.22 4.46 11.16
N ALA A 155 -6.56 4.45 11.09
CA ALA A 155 -7.39 5.65 10.94
C ALA A 155 -7.13 6.71 12.05
N GLN A 156 -6.87 6.24 13.27
CA GLN A 156 -6.69 7.10 14.46
C GLN A 156 -5.34 7.82 14.51
N CYS A 157 -4.24 7.13 14.19
CA CYS A 157 -2.89 7.61 14.53
C CYS A 157 -1.95 7.79 13.32
N GLY A 158 -2.32 7.27 12.15
CA GLY A 158 -1.42 7.16 11.00
C GLY A 158 -0.44 5.98 11.10
N GLY A 159 -0.07 5.44 9.94
CA GLY A 159 0.38 4.05 9.76
C GLY A 159 1.70 3.62 10.38
N GLY A 160 2.47 4.47 11.05
CA GLY A 160 3.81 4.09 11.53
C GLY A 160 3.82 3.13 12.74
N LEU A 161 3.09 3.47 13.81
CA LEU A 161 3.32 2.89 15.14
C LEU A 161 2.97 1.39 15.23
N ARG A 162 2.02 0.93 14.42
CA ARG A 162 1.46 -0.43 14.52
C ARG A 162 1.73 -1.31 13.31
N ARG A 163 2.49 -0.81 12.32
CA ARG A 163 2.79 -1.54 11.09
C ARG A 163 3.43 -2.91 11.35
N LYS A 164 4.33 -3.00 12.33
CA LYS A 164 4.96 -4.26 12.73
C LYS A 164 3.95 -5.30 13.23
N ALA A 165 2.87 -4.87 13.90
CA ALA A 165 1.81 -5.78 14.34
C ALA A 165 1.02 -6.33 13.15
N VAL A 166 0.69 -5.48 12.17
CA VAL A 166 0.03 -5.91 10.93
C VAL A 166 0.89 -6.90 10.15
N VAL A 167 2.18 -6.60 9.96
CA VAL A 167 3.12 -7.50 9.27
C VAL A 167 3.33 -8.80 10.05
N GLY A 168 3.37 -8.75 11.38
CA GLY A 168 3.41 -9.94 12.24
C GLY A 168 2.18 -10.83 12.05
N GLN A 169 0.98 -10.25 12.06
CA GLN A 169 -0.26 -10.99 11.80
C GLN A 169 -0.29 -11.58 10.38
N LEU A 170 0.18 -10.82 9.39
CA LEU A 170 0.31 -11.31 8.02
C LEU A 170 1.23 -12.54 7.95
N HIS A 171 2.36 -12.49 8.66
CA HIS A 171 3.30 -13.61 8.73
C HIS A 171 2.64 -14.86 9.35
N GLU A 172 1.92 -14.70 10.46
CA GLU A 172 1.20 -15.78 11.12
C GLU A 172 0.11 -16.40 10.23
N VAL A 173 -0.70 -15.57 9.57
CA VAL A 173 -1.71 -16.04 8.60
C VAL A 173 -1.08 -16.78 7.42
N THR A 174 0.13 -16.36 7.03
CA THR A 174 0.88 -17.02 5.96
C THR A 174 1.39 -18.40 6.38
N ASP A 175 1.80 -18.58 7.65
CA ASP A 175 2.16 -19.89 8.17
C ASP A 175 0.93 -20.82 8.23
N LEU A 176 -0.25 -20.30 8.61
CA LEU A 176 -1.51 -21.05 8.53
C LEU A 176 -1.82 -21.48 7.08
N LEU A 177 -1.58 -20.62 6.10
CA LEU A 177 -1.79 -20.93 4.67
C LEU A 177 -0.85 -22.02 4.11
N GLN A 178 0.27 -22.34 4.79
CA GLN A 178 1.16 -23.45 4.40
C GLN A 178 0.58 -24.83 4.77
N GLU A 179 -0.32 -24.85 5.75
CA GLU A 179 -1.04 -26.04 6.20
C GLU A 179 -2.13 -26.46 5.20
N SER A 180 -2.65 -27.68 5.35
CA SER A 180 -3.71 -28.18 4.47
C SER A 180 -5.09 -27.87 5.04
N HIS A 181 -5.85 -27.05 4.32
CA HIS A 181 -7.21 -26.63 4.69
C HIS A 181 -8.24 -27.00 3.61
N PRO A 182 -9.52 -27.19 3.98
CA PRO A 182 -10.62 -27.23 3.03
C PRO A 182 -10.69 -25.93 2.21
N GLU A 183 -11.09 -26.03 0.94
CA GLU A 183 -11.12 -24.88 0.02
C GLU A 183 -11.86 -23.63 0.55
N PRO A 184 -13.03 -23.74 1.22
CA PRO A 184 -13.69 -22.58 1.81
C PRO A 184 -12.86 -21.86 2.87
N VAL A 185 -12.08 -22.61 3.67
CA VAL A 185 -11.18 -22.05 4.70
C VAL A 185 -9.97 -21.41 4.05
N SER A 186 -9.35 -22.07 3.07
CA SER A 186 -8.23 -21.51 2.31
C SER A 186 -8.58 -20.18 1.66
N ARG A 187 -9.76 -20.08 1.04
CA ARG A 187 -10.21 -18.83 0.39
C ARG A 187 -10.39 -17.68 1.38
N ARG A 188 -10.95 -17.96 2.56
CA ARG A 188 -11.07 -16.96 3.64
C ARG A 188 -9.70 -16.56 4.19
N LEU A 189 -8.77 -17.50 4.39
CA LEU A 189 -7.40 -17.18 4.80
C LEU A 189 -6.65 -16.33 3.76
N PHE A 190 -6.82 -16.62 2.46
CA PHE A 190 -6.26 -15.77 1.41
C PHE A 190 -6.87 -14.37 1.40
N LYS A 191 -8.18 -14.24 1.70
CA LYS A 191 -8.81 -12.93 1.88
C LYS A 191 -8.19 -12.16 3.05
N VAL A 192 -8.03 -12.81 4.20
CA VAL A 192 -7.38 -12.22 5.39
C VAL A 192 -5.94 -11.80 5.06
N ALA A 193 -5.16 -12.65 4.38
CA ALA A 193 -3.81 -12.32 3.95
C ALA A 193 -3.77 -11.13 2.98
N GLY A 194 -4.70 -11.09 2.01
CA GLY A 194 -4.84 -9.98 1.07
C GLY A 194 -5.14 -8.65 1.77
N GLU A 195 -6.07 -8.66 2.72
CA GLU A 195 -6.43 -7.47 3.49
C GLU A 195 -5.30 -6.97 4.41
N LEU A 196 -4.57 -7.88 5.07
CA LEU A 196 -3.41 -7.54 5.90
C LEU A 196 -2.24 -7.02 5.06
N ALA A 197 -1.97 -7.64 3.90
CA ALA A 197 -0.94 -7.17 2.97
C ALA A 197 -1.30 -5.80 2.37
N GLU A 198 -2.56 -5.56 2.02
CA GLU A 198 -3.03 -4.25 1.59
C GLU A 198 -2.78 -3.20 2.67
N LEU A 199 -3.16 -3.49 3.92
CA LEU A 199 -2.98 -2.57 5.04
C LEU A 199 -1.49 -2.32 5.34
N ALA A 200 -0.65 -3.36 5.30
CA ALA A 200 0.80 -3.20 5.43
C ALA A 200 1.39 -2.33 4.30
N GLY A 201 0.86 -2.47 3.09
CA GLY A 201 1.19 -1.63 1.94
C GLY A 201 0.78 -0.18 2.16
N TRP A 202 -0.45 0.07 2.61
CA TRP A 202 -0.97 1.40 2.91
C TRP A 202 -0.17 2.11 4.01
N MET A 203 0.12 1.40 5.11
CA MET A 203 0.93 1.92 6.20
C MET A 203 2.35 2.24 5.74
N SER A 204 2.94 1.41 4.87
CA SER A 204 4.27 1.64 4.28
C SER A 204 4.27 2.85 3.34
N TYR A 205 3.21 3.02 2.55
CA TYR A 205 3.01 4.18 1.68
C TYR A 205 2.92 5.48 2.49
N ASP A 206 2.24 5.44 3.63
CA ASP A 206 2.03 6.60 4.50
C ASP A 206 3.29 7.10 5.22
N ILE A 207 4.26 6.21 5.45
CA ILE A 207 5.58 6.51 6.01
C ILE A 207 6.67 6.60 4.93
N GLY A 208 6.28 6.72 3.66
CA GLY A 208 7.19 6.97 2.52
C GLY A 208 8.02 5.79 2.01
N LEU A 209 7.80 4.58 2.52
CA LEU A 209 8.46 3.36 2.03
C LEU A 209 7.81 2.88 0.70
N GLN A 210 7.94 3.69 -0.36
CA GLN A 210 7.24 3.47 -1.64
C GLN A 210 7.50 2.10 -2.27
N PRO A 211 8.75 1.61 -2.41
CA PRO A 211 8.98 0.28 -2.99
C PRO A 211 8.41 -0.85 -2.13
N THR A 212 8.50 -0.74 -0.81
CA THR A 212 7.90 -1.69 0.13
C THR A 212 6.38 -1.71 0.03
N ALA A 213 5.76 -0.54 -0.07
CA ALA A 213 4.32 -0.41 -0.25
C ALA A 213 3.85 -1.10 -1.54
N GLN A 214 4.53 -0.84 -2.67
CA GLN A 214 4.19 -1.47 -3.94
C GLN A 214 4.31 -2.99 -3.86
N LYS A 215 5.37 -3.50 -3.24
CA LYS A 215 5.56 -4.94 -3.07
C LYS A 215 4.42 -5.57 -2.26
N TYR A 216 3.99 -4.94 -1.17
CA TYR A 216 2.85 -5.40 -0.39
C TYR A 216 1.53 -5.34 -1.17
N PHE A 217 1.26 -4.27 -1.93
CA PHE A 217 0.05 -4.21 -2.76
C PHE A 217 0.01 -5.30 -3.83
N VAL A 218 1.14 -5.59 -4.47
CA VAL A 218 1.25 -6.68 -5.44
C VAL A 218 0.95 -8.03 -4.78
N LEU A 219 1.57 -8.31 -3.63
CA LEU A 219 1.31 -9.54 -2.88
C LEU A 219 -0.14 -9.64 -2.42
N ALA A 220 -0.74 -8.52 -2.01
CA ALA A 220 -2.15 -8.43 -1.66
C ALA A 220 -3.04 -8.81 -2.85
N LEU A 221 -2.74 -8.32 -4.06
CA LEU A 221 -3.54 -8.62 -5.25
C LEU A 221 -3.48 -10.10 -5.63
N HIS A 222 -2.31 -10.73 -5.47
CA HIS A 222 -2.16 -12.18 -5.63
C HIS A 222 -3.03 -12.95 -4.62
N ALA A 223 -3.00 -12.57 -3.34
CA ALA A 223 -3.84 -13.21 -2.32
C ALA A 223 -5.34 -12.97 -2.57
N ALA A 224 -5.73 -11.76 -2.99
CA ALA A 224 -7.11 -11.44 -3.36
C ALA A 224 -7.59 -12.33 -4.53
N LYS A 225 -6.73 -12.57 -5.54
CA LYS A 225 -7.04 -13.51 -6.64
C LYS A 225 -7.33 -14.93 -6.11
N GLU A 226 -6.47 -15.46 -5.25
CA GLU A 226 -6.63 -16.81 -4.68
C GLU A 226 -7.87 -16.92 -3.78
N SER A 227 -8.28 -15.84 -3.12
CA SER A 227 -9.54 -15.79 -2.38
C SER A 227 -10.79 -15.79 -3.28
N GLY A 228 -10.63 -15.34 -4.53
CA GLY A 228 -11.71 -15.07 -5.48
C GLY A 228 -12.56 -13.84 -5.14
N ASP A 229 -12.12 -13.01 -4.19
CA ASP A 229 -12.77 -11.73 -3.83
C ASP A 229 -12.33 -10.63 -4.80
N ARG A 230 -13.13 -10.44 -5.87
CA ARG A 230 -12.88 -9.42 -6.90
C ARG A 230 -13.01 -7.98 -6.38
N PRO A 231 -14.00 -7.63 -5.53
CA PRO A 231 -14.05 -6.33 -4.90
C PRO A 231 -12.80 -5.99 -4.07
N LEU A 232 -12.24 -6.95 -3.33
CA LEU A 232 -10.96 -6.73 -2.63
C LEU A 232 -9.81 -6.44 -3.62
N GLY A 233 -9.75 -7.17 -4.73
CA GLY A 233 -8.75 -6.92 -5.77
C GLY A 233 -8.84 -5.52 -6.39
N SER A 234 -10.06 -5.00 -6.64
CA SER A 234 -10.24 -3.65 -7.16
C SER A 234 -9.87 -2.57 -6.14
N TYR A 235 -10.11 -2.81 -4.85
CA TYR A 235 -9.61 -1.94 -3.77
C TYR A 235 -8.08 -1.87 -3.75
N ILE A 236 -7.40 -3.01 -3.81
CA ILE A 236 -5.93 -3.05 -3.84
C ILE A 236 -5.36 -2.31 -5.05
N LEU A 237 -5.96 -2.48 -6.23
CA LEU A 237 -5.59 -1.73 -7.43
C LEU A 237 -5.83 -0.22 -7.27
N SER A 238 -6.87 0.19 -6.53
CA SER A 238 -7.08 1.60 -6.19
C SER A 238 -5.98 2.15 -5.26
N SER A 239 -5.49 1.36 -4.30
CA SER A 239 -4.35 1.72 -3.44
C SER A 239 -3.07 1.88 -4.28
N MET A 240 -2.83 0.98 -5.25
CA MET A 240 -1.73 1.11 -6.22
C MET A 240 -1.88 2.35 -7.09
N SER A 241 -3.09 2.65 -7.57
CA SER A 241 -3.37 3.87 -8.36
C SER A 241 -3.06 5.14 -7.59
N ARG A 242 -3.47 5.22 -6.31
CA ARG A 242 -3.13 6.34 -5.41
C ARG A 242 -1.62 6.50 -5.25
N GLN A 243 -0.88 5.40 -5.13
CA GLN A 243 0.57 5.43 -5.12
C GLN A 243 1.13 5.99 -6.45
N MET A 244 0.64 5.52 -7.60
CA MET A 244 1.12 6.00 -8.90
C MET A 244 0.84 7.50 -9.12
N ILE A 245 -0.31 8.02 -8.67
CA ILE A 245 -0.58 9.47 -8.64
C ILE A 245 0.44 10.19 -7.76
N HIS A 246 0.75 9.66 -6.58
CA HIS A 246 1.69 10.28 -5.65
C HIS A 246 3.11 10.40 -6.22
N VAL A 247 3.56 9.41 -7.00
CA VAL A 247 4.88 9.41 -7.65
C VAL A 247 4.88 10.05 -9.04
N GLY A 248 3.79 10.73 -9.44
CA GLY A 248 3.72 11.48 -10.69
C GLY A 248 3.56 10.62 -11.94
N ARG A 249 2.85 9.50 -11.84
CA ARG A 249 2.60 8.53 -12.93
C ARG A 249 1.09 8.33 -13.15
N PRO A 250 0.37 9.37 -13.59
CA PRO A 250 -1.09 9.31 -13.70
C PRO A 250 -1.60 8.37 -14.81
N GLU A 251 -0.81 8.09 -15.84
CA GLU A 251 -1.12 7.10 -16.88
C GLU A 251 -1.22 5.69 -16.28
N ASP A 252 -0.18 5.26 -15.54
CA ASP A 252 -0.16 3.98 -14.85
C ASP A 252 -1.32 3.90 -13.84
N ALA A 253 -1.60 5.00 -13.14
CA ALA A 253 -2.70 5.09 -12.19
C ALA A 253 -4.07 4.86 -12.86
N LEU A 254 -4.27 5.42 -14.05
CA LEU A 254 -5.50 5.26 -14.83
C LEU A 254 -5.66 3.82 -15.32
N GLU A 255 -4.59 3.20 -15.82
CA GLU A 255 -4.61 1.81 -16.28
C GLU A 255 -4.97 0.84 -15.13
N LEU A 256 -4.43 1.07 -13.94
CA LEU A 256 -4.80 0.29 -12.74
C LEU A 256 -6.27 0.45 -12.35
N ILE A 257 -6.85 1.65 -12.50
CA ILE A 257 -8.27 1.89 -12.20
C ILE A 257 -9.19 1.27 -13.25
N HIS A 258 -8.84 1.35 -14.53
CA HIS A 258 -9.61 0.67 -15.58
C HIS A 258 -9.58 -0.85 -15.39
N LEU A 259 -8.42 -1.39 -15.00
CA LEU A 259 -8.29 -2.80 -14.61
C LEU A 259 -9.21 -3.13 -13.42
N ALA A 260 -9.21 -2.30 -12.37
CA ALA A 260 -10.04 -2.46 -11.19
C ALA A 260 -11.54 -2.44 -11.52
N GLN A 261 -12.01 -1.43 -12.26
CA GLN A 261 -13.39 -1.27 -12.69
C GLN A 261 -13.85 -2.48 -13.52
N TYR A 262 -13.04 -2.90 -14.50
CA TYR A 262 -13.37 -4.06 -15.33
C TYR A 262 -13.45 -5.35 -14.50
N GLY A 263 -12.48 -5.57 -13.62
CA GLY A 263 -12.37 -6.79 -12.83
C GLY A 263 -13.43 -6.95 -11.74
N SER A 264 -14.01 -5.85 -11.24
CA SER A 264 -15.08 -5.90 -10.21
C SER A 264 -16.48 -5.55 -10.72
N ARG A 265 -16.68 -5.32 -12.03
CA ARG A 265 -17.94 -4.81 -12.61
C ARG A 265 -19.22 -5.59 -12.23
N GLU A 266 -19.10 -6.89 -11.95
CA GLU A 266 -20.24 -7.78 -11.62
C GLU A 266 -20.51 -7.91 -10.11
N SER A 267 -19.64 -7.33 -9.26
CA SER A 267 -19.65 -7.59 -7.80
C SER A 267 -19.36 -6.36 -6.93
N ALA A 268 -18.90 -5.26 -7.51
CA ALA A 268 -18.64 -4.02 -6.79
C ALA A 268 -19.95 -3.37 -6.33
N THR A 269 -20.02 -3.03 -5.05
CA THR A 269 -21.10 -2.22 -4.47
C THR A 269 -21.06 -0.78 -5.04
N PRO A 270 -22.17 -0.01 -4.96
CA PRO A 270 -22.19 1.39 -5.41
C PRO A 270 -21.06 2.23 -4.77
N ARG A 271 -20.76 2.00 -3.49
CA ARG A 271 -19.65 2.69 -2.80
C ARG A 271 -18.29 2.34 -3.39
N THR A 272 -18.06 1.06 -3.71
CA THR A 272 -16.82 0.63 -4.37
C THR A 272 -16.70 1.27 -5.75
N GLN A 273 -17.79 1.32 -6.52
CA GLN A 273 -17.81 1.98 -7.83
C GLN A 273 -17.51 3.48 -7.72
N ALA A 274 -18.14 4.17 -6.75
CA ALA A 274 -17.90 5.59 -6.49
C ALA A 274 -16.42 5.88 -6.19
N MET A 275 -15.78 5.07 -5.35
CA MET A 275 -14.35 5.17 -5.06
C MET A 275 -13.49 5.02 -6.32
N LEU A 276 -13.80 4.05 -7.18
CA LEU A 276 -13.06 3.83 -8.42
C LEU A 276 -13.21 5.01 -9.39
N TYR A 277 -14.41 5.56 -9.54
CA TYR A 277 -14.64 6.76 -10.36
C TYR A 277 -13.94 8.01 -9.80
N ALA A 278 -13.89 8.18 -8.48
CA ALA A 278 -13.16 9.28 -7.86
C ALA A 278 -11.65 9.18 -8.13
N MET A 279 -11.09 7.96 -8.12
CA MET A 279 -9.68 7.74 -8.48
C MET A 279 -9.41 7.97 -9.98
N GLU A 280 -10.34 7.55 -10.84
CA GLU A 280 -10.28 7.84 -12.28
C GLU A 280 -10.28 9.36 -12.55
N ALA A 281 -11.14 10.12 -11.86
CA ALA A 281 -11.18 11.57 -11.93
C ALA A 281 -9.82 12.18 -11.56
N ARG A 282 -9.20 11.69 -10.49
CA ARG A 282 -7.91 12.19 -10.02
C ARG A 282 -6.76 11.86 -10.95
N ALA A 283 -6.78 10.70 -11.61
CA ALA A 283 -5.83 10.37 -12.67
C ALA A 283 -6.00 11.34 -13.86
N TYR A 284 -7.22 11.54 -14.36
CA TYR A 284 -7.48 12.51 -15.45
C TYR A 284 -7.10 13.95 -15.10
N ALA A 285 -7.31 14.37 -13.85
CA ALA A 285 -6.89 15.67 -13.37
C ALA A 285 -5.37 15.87 -13.49
N ASN A 286 -4.60 14.88 -13.05
CA ASN A 286 -3.13 14.92 -13.11
C ASN A 286 -2.59 14.81 -14.55
N MET A 287 -3.37 14.26 -15.49
CA MET A 287 -3.07 14.29 -16.94
C MET A 287 -3.53 15.58 -17.65
N GLY A 288 -4.14 16.53 -16.93
CA GLY A 288 -4.66 17.76 -17.55
C GLY A 288 -5.86 17.53 -18.49
N GLN A 289 -6.69 16.53 -18.21
CA GLN A 289 -7.86 16.17 -19.03
C GLN A 289 -9.18 16.62 -18.36
N PRO A 290 -9.54 17.92 -18.44
CA PRO A 290 -10.64 18.49 -17.65
C PRO A 290 -11.99 17.84 -17.94
N SER A 291 -12.35 17.67 -19.21
CA SER A 291 -13.66 17.09 -19.55
C SER A 291 -13.82 15.65 -19.06
N LYS A 292 -12.74 14.86 -19.06
CA LYS A 292 -12.78 13.49 -18.54
C LYS A 292 -12.83 13.48 -17.01
N CYS A 293 -12.03 14.33 -16.36
CA CYS A 293 -12.07 14.54 -14.92
C CYS A 293 -13.49 14.89 -14.43
N HIS A 294 -14.16 15.87 -15.05
CA HIS A 294 -15.51 16.28 -14.64
C HIS A 294 -16.53 15.16 -14.82
N ARG A 295 -16.45 14.40 -15.92
CA ARG A 295 -17.33 13.23 -16.10
C ARG A 295 -17.10 12.16 -15.03
N ALA A 296 -15.86 11.86 -14.71
CA ALA A 296 -15.53 10.87 -13.68
C ALA A 296 -15.96 11.32 -12.27
N VAL A 297 -15.79 12.61 -11.94
CA VAL A 297 -16.35 13.20 -10.71
C VAL A 297 -17.87 12.98 -10.66
N LYS A 298 -18.58 13.27 -11.75
CA LYS A 298 -20.03 13.11 -11.80
C LYS A 298 -20.45 11.64 -11.64
N MET A 299 -19.75 10.71 -12.28
CA MET A 299 -19.98 9.27 -12.10
C MET A 299 -19.72 8.81 -10.65
N ALA A 300 -18.72 9.37 -9.97
CA ALA A 300 -18.46 9.09 -8.57
C ALA A 300 -19.60 9.56 -7.67
N GLU A 301 -20.09 10.78 -7.88
CA GLU A 301 -21.23 11.35 -7.16
C GLU A 301 -22.52 10.55 -7.39
N ASP A 302 -22.80 10.20 -8.64
CA ASP A 302 -24.01 9.45 -9.01
C ASP A 302 -23.98 8.04 -8.40
N ALA A 303 -22.85 7.32 -8.50
CA ALA A 303 -22.69 6.00 -7.87
C ALA A 303 -22.76 6.07 -6.34
N PHE A 304 -22.23 7.15 -5.72
CA PHE A 304 -22.32 7.31 -4.27
C PHE A 304 -23.76 7.60 -3.82
N ALA A 305 -24.54 8.35 -4.61
CA ALA A 305 -25.94 8.63 -4.32
C ALA A 305 -26.83 7.38 -4.34
N GLU A 306 -26.40 6.31 -5.01
CA GLU A 306 -27.08 5.01 -5.00
C GLU A 306 -26.78 4.16 -3.75
N CYS A 307 -25.83 4.56 -2.90
CA CYS A 307 -25.48 3.82 -1.69
C CYS A 307 -26.66 3.77 -0.69
N ALA A 308 -27.02 2.58 -0.24
CA ALA A 308 -28.05 2.35 0.76
C ALA A 308 -27.54 1.53 1.96
N PRO A 309 -28.15 1.69 3.15
CA PRO A 309 -27.90 0.76 4.25
C PRO A 309 -28.28 -0.67 3.85
N GLY A 310 -27.31 -1.59 3.92
CA GLY A 310 -27.54 -3.01 3.61
C GLY A 310 -27.01 -3.49 2.27
N ASP A 311 -26.30 -2.65 1.50
CA ASP A 311 -25.66 -3.00 0.21
C ASP A 311 -24.57 -4.09 0.31
N GLY A 312 -24.33 -4.64 1.50
CA GLY A 312 -23.36 -5.71 1.72
C GLY A 312 -21.90 -5.23 1.69
N ASP A 313 -21.66 -3.93 1.91
CA ASP A 313 -20.32 -3.36 1.91
C ASP A 313 -19.39 -4.04 2.92
N PRO A 314 -18.25 -4.58 2.46
CA PRO A 314 -17.19 -5.03 3.35
C PRO A 314 -16.67 -3.90 4.24
N ASP A 315 -16.05 -4.26 5.37
CA ASP A 315 -15.49 -3.24 6.28
C ASP A 315 -14.45 -2.35 5.60
N TRP A 316 -13.61 -2.91 4.72
CA TRP A 316 -12.53 -2.19 4.05
C TRP A 316 -13.00 -1.06 3.13
N ILE A 317 -14.26 -1.00 2.66
CA ILE A 317 -14.74 0.11 1.83
C ILE A 317 -15.40 1.23 2.65
N ARG A 318 -15.65 1.01 3.94
CA ARG A 318 -16.39 1.97 4.79
C ARG A 318 -15.66 3.30 5.01
N PHE A 319 -14.35 3.35 4.76
CA PHE A 319 -13.60 4.61 4.78
C PHE A 319 -14.06 5.58 3.68
N PHE A 320 -14.62 5.08 2.57
CA PHE A 320 -15.10 5.93 1.48
C PHE A 320 -16.48 6.50 1.84
N SER A 321 -16.47 7.50 2.73
CA SER A 321 -17.63 8.25 3.20
C SER A 321 -17.93 9.47 2.31
N GLU A 322 -18.97 10.23 2.66
CA GLU A 322 -19.23 11.53 2.01
C GLU A 322 -18.02 12.48 2.16
N ALA A 323 -17.31 12.41 3.28
CA ALA A 323 -16.10 13.20 3.52
C ALA A 323 -14.99 12.83 2.52
N GLU A 324 -14.76 11.54 2.30
CA GLU A 324 -13.75 11.03 1.37
C GLU A 324 -14.12 11.31 -0.09
N LEU A 325 -15.40 11.18 -0.47
CA LEU A 325 -15.88 11.56 -1.81
C LEU A 325 -15.59 13.03 -2.10
N ASN A 326 -15.99 13.92 -1.19
CA ASN A 326 -15.74 15.35 -1.31
C ASN A 326 -14.23 15.65 -1.37
N ALA A 327 -13.43 14.99 -0.53
CA ALA A 327 -11.98 15.15 -0.53
C ALA A 327 -11.34 14.75 -1.86
N GLU A 328 -11.73 13.61 -2.45
CA GLU A 328 -11.17 13.14 -3.71
C GLU A 328 -11.60 13.99 -4.90
N ASN A 329 -12.85 14.46 -4.93
CA ASN A 329 -13.33 15.41 -5.93
C ASN A 329 -12.58 16.75 -5.81
N ALA A 330 -12.41 17.25 -4.58
CA ALA A 330 -11.67 18.48 -4.31
C ALA A 330 -10.18 18.36 -4.71
N HIS A 331 -9.55 17.23 -4.41
CA HIS A 331 -8.19 16.93 -4.85
C HIS A 331 -8.08 16.89 -6.37
N SER A 332 -9.06 16.31 -7.06
CA SER A 332 -9.10 16.27 -8.53
C SER A 332 -9.14 17.69 -9.11
N TYR A 333 -10.02 18.56 -8.62
CA TYR A 333 -10.08 19.95 -9.09
C TYR A 333 -8.84 20.77 -8.74
N ARG A 334 -8.28 20.58 -7.55
CA ARG A 334 -7.02 21.22 -7.14
C ARG A 334 -5.85 20.78 -8.03
N ASP A 335 -5.71 19.49 -8.28
CA ASP A 335 -4.62 18.95 -9.10
C ASP A 335 -4.77 19.44 -10.55
N LEU A 336 -6.00 19.49 -11.08
CA LEU A 336 -6.29 20.09 -12.39
C LEU A 336 -5.97 21.59 -12.44
N ALA A 337 -6.22 22.33 -11.35
CA ALA A 337 -5.82 23.74 -11.24
C ALA A 337 -4.30 23.88 -11.41
N TYR A 338 -3.50 23.03 -10.76
CA TYR A 338 -2.05 23.05 -10.88
C TYR A 338 -1.56 22.71 -12.29
N VAL A 339 -2.06 21.63 -12.88
CA VAL A 339 -1.64 21.19 -14.23
C VAL A 339 -2.04 22.22 -15.29
N ALA A 340 -3.18 22.89 -15.11
CA ALA A 340 -3.65 23.96 -15.99
C ALA A 340 -3.09 25.35 -15.65
N GLY A 341 -1.88 25.44 -15.10
CA GLY A 341 -1.20 26.71 -14.86
C GLY A 341 -1.78 27.55 -13.71
N ARG A 342 -2.19 26.90 -12.61
CA ARG A 342 -2.86 27.51 -11.45
C ARG A 342 -4.18 28.20 -11.83
N SER A 343 -5.01 27.50 -12.61
CA SER A 343 -6.30 28.02 -13.10
C SER A 343 -7.27 28.35 -11.94
N PRO A 344 -7.71 29.62 -11.82
CA PRO A 344 -8.70 30.02 -10.82
C PRO A 344 -10.05 29.33 -10.99
N THR A 345 -10.41 28.94 -12.22
CA THR A 345 -11.66 28.23 -12.51
C THR A 345 -11.73 26.91 -11.76
N TYR A 346 -10.66 26.11 -11.79
CA TYR A 346 -10.65 24.81 -11.11
C TYR A 346 -10.44 24.98 -9.60
N ALA A 347 -9.71 26.01 -9.16
CA ALA A 347 -9.62 26.36 -7.74
C ALA A 347 -11.00 26.69 -7.14
N LYS A 348 -11.86 27.41 -7.88
CA LYS A 348 -13.25 27.69 -7.48
C LYS A 348 -14.14 26.44 -7.42
N LEU A 349 -13.87 25.44 -8.26
CA LEU A 349 -14.58 24.16 -8.19
C LEU A 349 -14.11 23.31 -7.00
N ALA A 350 -12.81 23.36 -6.68
CA ALA A 350 -12.25 22.63 -5.53
C ALA A 350 -12.74 23.16 -4.18
N ASP A 351 -13.00 24.46 -4.09
CA ASP A 351 -13.30 25.17 -2.84
C ASP A 351 -14.51 24.63 -2.05
N PRO A 352 -15.74 24.59 -2.61
CA PRO A 352 -16.90 24.18 -1.83
C PRO A 352 -16.82 22.72 -1.38
N VAL A 353 -16.30 21.83 -2.24
CA VAL A 353 -16.15 20.41 -1.92
C VAL A 353 -14.99 20.17 -0.94
N MET A 354 -13.90 20.97 -0.99
CA MET A 354 -12.84 20.89 0.01
C MET A 354 -13.32 21.38 1.38
N HIS A 355 -14.11 22.46 1.43
CA HIS A 355 -14.74 22.93 2.66
C HIS A 355 -15.65 21.86 3.27
N ARG A 356 -16.49 21.21 2.45
CA ARG A 356 -17.35 20.12 2.90
C ARG A 356 -16.55 18.93 3.44
N ALA A 357 -15.47 18.55 2.76
CA ALA A 357 -14.58 17.49 3.23
C ALA A 357 -13.96 17.82 4.59
N VAL A 358 -13.43 19.05 4.75
CA VAL A 358 -12.84 19.52 6.03
C VAL A 358 -13.87 19.56 7.15
N GLU A 359 -15.09 20.02 6.86
CA GLU A 359 -16.19 20.05 7.82
C GLU A 359 -16.49 18.63 8.34
N LEU A 360 -16.73 17.69 7.42
CA LEU A 360 -17.08 16.31 7.77
C LEU A 360 -15.95 15.57 8.49
N PHE A 361 -14.71 15.69 7.99
CA PHE A 361 -13.57 15.10 8.70
C PHE A 361 -13.31 15.75 10.06
N GLY A 362 -13.65 17.03 10.25
CA GLY A 362 -13.60 17.68 11.55
C GLY A 362 -14.59 17.06 12.54
N GLN A 363 -15.83 16.84 12.10
CA GLN A 363 -16.87 16.17 12.90
C GLN A 363 -16.46 14.74 13.27
N GLU A 364 -15.85 14.01 12.34
CA GLU A 364 -15.33 12.66 12.60
C GLU A 364 -14.12 12.69 13.54
N ALA A 365 -13.20 13.66 13.39
CA ALA A 365 -11.99 13.79 14.19
C ALA A 365 -12.28 14.09 15.67
N ASP A 366 -13.36 14.80 15.96
CA ASP A 366 -13.80 15.13 17.32
C ASP A 366 -14.40 13.93 18.08
N GLN A 367 -14.75 12.84 17.37
CA GLN A 367 -15.23 11.60 17.98
C GLN A 367 -14.06 10.75 18.50
N GLU A 368 -14.30 9.95 19.54
CA GLU A 368 -13.30 8.99 20.03
C GLU A 368 -12.88 8.03 18.91
N GLY A 369 -11.61 8.15 18.51
CA GLY A 369 -11.06 7.34 17.44
C GLY A 369 -11.18 7.92 16.02
N GLY A 370 -11.45 9.22 15.90
CA GLY A 370 -11.63 9.92 14.63
C GLY A 370 -10.44 9.96 13.67
N HIS A 371 -10.71 10.30 12.40
CA HIS A 371 -9.75 10.32 11.28
C HIS A 371 -8.80 11.54 11.29
N GLN A 372 -8.02 11.70 12.36
CA GLN A 372 -7.11 12.83 12.58
C GLN A 372 -6.12 13.04 11.42
N ARG A 373 -5.60 11.94 10.83
CA ARG A 373 -4.71 11.99 9.66
C ARG A 373 -5.43 12.56 8.43
N SER A 374 -6.62 12.06 8.13
CA SER A 374 -7.41 12.53 6.97
C SER A 374 -7.84 13.97 7.16
N TYR A 375 -8.22 14.36 8.38
CA TYR A 375 -8.53 15.75 8.71
C TYR A 375 -7.34 16.69 8.46
N ALA A 376 -6.14 16.33 8.96
CA ALA A 376 -4.93 17.11 8.71
C ALA A 376 -4.60 17.22 7.21
N LEU A 377 -4.70 16.12 6.44
CA LEU A 377 -4.45 16.13 5.00
C LEU A 377 -5.42 17.03 4.23
N ASN A 378 -6.69 17.05 4.62
CA ASN A 378 -7.71 17.87 3.97
C ASN A 378 -7.63 19.35 4.39
N LEU A 379 -7.23 19.66 5.63
CA LEU A 379 -6.87 21.03 6.01
C LEU A 379 -5.70 21.57 5.18
N ILE A 380 -4.65 20.77 4.96
CA ILE A 380 -3.56 21.15 4.04
C ILE A 380 -4.11 21.33 2.62
N GLY A 381 -5.02 20.45 2.19
CA GLY A 381 -5.75 20.57 0.93
C GLY A 381 -6.44 21.92 0.77
N LEU A 382 -7.19 22.35 1.79
CA LEU A 382 -7.90 23.63 1.84
C LEU A 382 -6.93 24.82 1.83
N ALA A 383 -5.87 24.79 2.64
CA ALA A 383 -4.83 25.83 2.61
C ALA A 383 -4.23 25.98 1.20
N THR A 384 -4.04 24.86 0.51
CA THR A 384 -3.54 24.83 -0.87
C THR A 384 -4.55 25.41 -1.87
N VAL A 385 -5.86 25.19 -1.67
CA VAL A 385 -6.92 25.83 -2.48
C VAL A 385 -6.91 27.35 -2.29
N HIS A 386 -6.79 27.86 -1.05
CA HIS A 386 -6.65 29.30 -0.80
C HIS A 386 -5.41 29.90 -1.50
N LEU A 387 -4.26 29.21 -1.49
CA LEU A 387 -3.09 29.67 -2.26
C LEU A 387 -3.36 29.75 -3.77
N LEU A 388 -4.08 28.79 -4.35
CA LEU A 388 -4.47 28.82 -5.76
C LEU A 388 -5.41 29.98 -6.06
N GLN A 389 -6.23 30.40 -5.09
CA GLN A 389 -7.12 31.56 -5.19
C GLN A 389 -6.43 32.90 -4.88
N LYS A 390 -5.16 32.89 -4.51
CA LYS A 390 -4.38 34.07 -4.08
C LYS A 390 -4.89 34.69 -2.77
N GLU A 391 -5.24 33.82 -1.84
CA GLU A 391 -5.72 34.15 -0.49
C GLU A 391 -4.69 33.67 0.56
N PRO A 392 -3.53 34.35 0.67
CA PRO A 392 -2.44 33.90 1.52
C PRO A 392 -2.77 33.94 3.02
N GLU A 393 -3.60 34.88 3.47
CA GLU A 393 -4.03 35.00 4.87
C GLU A 393 -4.88 33.80 5.29
N GLN A 394 -5.82 33.39 4.43
CA GLN A 394 -6.67 32.21 4.65
C GLN A 394 -5.85 30.92 4.58
N CYS A 395 -4.91 30.82 3.63
CA CYS A 395 -3.95 29.72 3.60
C CYS A 395 -3.21 29.59 4.94
N ALA A 396 -2.63 30.69 5.43
CA ALA A 396 -1.87 30.68 6.67
C ALA A 396 -2.73 30.29 7.87
N ALA A 397 -3.92 30.89 8.00
CA ALA A 397 -4.86 30.59 9.09
C ALA A 397 -5.28 29.10 9.11
N VAL A 398 -5.47 28.47 7.94
CA VAL A 398 -5.80 27.04 7.85
C VAL A 398 -4.58 26.16 8.10
N ALA A 399 -3.42 26.50 7.52
CA ALA A 399 -2.19 25.72 7.68
C ALA A 399 -1.69 25.72 9.13
N GLU A 400 -1.85 26.81 9.87
CA GLU A 400 -1.52 26.87 11.30
C GLU A 400 -2.29 25.83 12.13
N LYS A 401 -3.55 25.55 11.80
CA LYS A 401 -4.37 24.52 12.47
C LYS A 401 -3.80 23.11 12.30
N VAL A 402 -3.03 22.88 11.23
CA VAL A 402 -2.43 21.58 10.93
C VAL A 402 -1.23 21.29 11.84
N LEU A 403 -0.48 22.30 12.26
CA LEU A 403 0.74 22.13 13.06
C LEU A 403 0.54 21.28 14.34
N PRO A 404 -0.46 21.53 15.21
CA PRO A 404 -0.68 20.66 16.36
C PRO A 404 -1.11 19.24 15.98
N LEU A 405 -1.84 19.07 14.87
CA LEU A 405 -2.27 17.76 14.38
C LEU A 405 -1.09 16.95 13.84
N ALA A 406 -0.21 17.58 13.06
CA ALA A 406 1.00 16.99 12.50
C ALA A 406 1.95 16.42 13.58
N ARG A 407 1.99 17.05 14.77
CA ARG A 407 2.74 16.55 15.94
C ARG A 407 2.18 15.24 16.50
N ARG A 408 0.87 15.00 16.34
CA ARG A 408 0.16 13.85 16.93
C ARG A 408 0.07 12.66 15.97
N VAL A 409 0.18 12.89 14.65
CA VAL A 409 0.08 11.86 13.62
C VAL A 409 1.45 11.49 13.06
N ARG A 410 1.74 10.19 12.95
CA ARG A 410 2.97 9.72 12.29
C ARG A 410 2.70 9.45 10.81
N SER A 411 2.79 10.50 10.00
CA SER A 411 2.58 10.43 8.54
C SER A 411 3.55 11.33 7.80
N GLU A 412 4.40 10.74 6.96
CA GLU A 412 5.33 11.50 6.12
C GLU A 412 4.56 12.33 5.09
N ARG A 413 3.43 11.81 4.59
CA ARG A 413 2.54 12.53 3.67
C ARG A 413 2.04 13.85 4.26
N VAL A 414 1.67 13.89 5.53
CA VAL A 414 1.23 15.12 6.21
C VAL A 414 2.40 16.11 6.27
N GLY A 415 3.57 15.65 6.72
CA GLY A 415 4.77 16.49 6.81
C GLY A 415 5.21 17.07 5.45
N ASN A 416 5.32 16.22 4.43
CA ASN A 416 5.74 16.62 3.09
C ASN A 416 4.76 17.60 2.44
N ARG A 417 3.45 17.36 2.56
CA ARG A 417 2.44 18.26 2.01
C ARG A 417 2.40 19.60 2.75
N LEU A 418 2.44 19.59 4.08
CA LEU A 418 2.47 20.81 4.87
C LEU A 418 3.69 21.66 4.52
N ARG A 419 4.88 21.04 4.48
CA ARG A 419 6.13 21.73 4.09
C ARG A 419 6.00 22.35 2.71
N LYS A 420 5.56 21.60 1.69
CA LYS A 420 5.37 22.11 0.33
C LYS A 420 4.40 23.29 0.27
N THR A 421 3.32 23.24 1.03
CA THR A 421 2.33 24.33 1.11
C THR A 421 2.93 25.57 1.78
N VAL A 422 3.63 25.43 2.92
CA VAL A 422 4.31 26.54 3.61
C VAL A 422 5.41 27.15 2.73
N ASP A 423 6.27 26.33 2.14
CA ASP A 423 7.35 26.79 1.24
C ASP A 423 6.79 27.57 0.06
N THR A 424 5.66 27.12 -0.50
CA THR A 424 4.97 27.83 -1.58
C THR A 424 4.39 29.16 -1.11
N ALA A 425 3.76 29.20 0.06
CA ALA A 425 3.22 30.43 0.65
C ALA A 425 4.34 31.45 0.91
N VAL A 426 5.43 31.03 1.56
CA VAL A 426 6.58 31.90 1.88
C VAL A 426 7.27 32.41 0.62
N ARG A 427 7.44 31.55 -0.40
CA ARG A 427 8.05 31.97 -1.68
C ARG A 427 7.19 33.00 -2.42
N ASP A 428 5.88 32.75 -2.50
CA ASP A 428 4.98 33.55 -3.35
C ASP A 428 4.44 34.80 -2.60
N TYR A 429 4.38 34.78 -1.26
CA TYR A 429 3.72 35.78 -0.40
C TYR A 429 4.51 36.10 0.90
N GLY A 430 5.84 35.99 0.90
CA GLY A 430 6.68 36.17 2.10
C GLY A 430 6.69 37.56 2.74
N THR A 431 5.92 38.52 2.22
CA THR A 431 5.71 39.84 2.83
C THR A 431 4.41 39.93 3.62
N VAL A 432 3.52 38.92 3.53
CA VAL A 432 2.25 38.87 4.26
C VAL A 432 2.52 38.45 5.72
N PRO A 433 2.09 39.22 6.74
CA PRO A 433 2.40 38.95 8.14
C PRO A 433 2.03 37.54 8.61
N GLU A 434 0.85 37.06 8.21
CA GLU A 434 0.35 35.73 8.55
C GLU A 434 1.23 34.61 7.95
N VAL A 435 1.76 34.83 6.74
CA VAL A 435 2.66 33.87 6.06
C VAL A 435 4.04 33.85 6.72
N ILE A 436 4.55 35.01 7.15
CA ILE A 436 5.81 35.10 7.92
C ILE A 436 5.67 34.30 9.22
N ARG A 437 4.60 34.55 9.98
CA ARG A 437 4.29 33.84 11.22
C ARG A 437 4.15 32.33 11.00
N LEU A 438 3.46 31.91 9.95
CA LEU A 438 3.35 30.50 9.58
C LEU A 438 4.74 29.89 9.32
N GLY A 439 5.61 30.58 8.60
CA GLY A 439 6.98 30.14 8.32
C GLY A 439 7.81 29.94 9.59
N GLU A 440 7.72 30.87 10.54
CA GLU A 440 8.37 30.77 11.85
C GLU A 440 7.86 29.56 12.65
N LEU A 441 6.53 29.43 12.77
CA LEU A 441 5.90 28.32 13.48
C LEU A 441 6.23 26.95 12.86
N ALA A 442 6.28 26.88 11.53
CA ALA A 442 6.63 25.66 10.80
C ALA A 442 8.11 25.30 10.99
N ALA A 443 9.02 26.28 10.99
CA ALA A 443 10.45 26.05 11.23
C ALA A 443 10.72 25.50 12.63
N ASP A 444 9.98 25.96 13.63
CA ASP A 444 10.07 25.45 15.01
C ASP A 444 9.49 24.03 15.11
N HIS A 445 8.34 23.79 14.46
CA HIS A 445 7.76 22.45 14.39
C HIS A 445 8.69 21.42 13.74
N LEU A 446 9.41 21.79 12.68
CA LEU A 446 10.35 20.92 11.97
C LEU A 446 11.62 20.63 12.76
N ARG A 447 12.05 21.54 13.65
CA ARG A 447 13.21 21.33 14.53
C ARG A 447 12.92 20.36 15.68
N ASP A 448 11.68 20.32 16.16
CA ASP A 448 11.24 19.45 17.26
C ASP A 448 10.86 18.03 16.82
N SER A 449 10.82 17.75 15.50
CA SER A 449 10.37 16.46 14.99
C SER A 449 11.50 15.42 15.05
N PRO A 450 11.38 14.31 15.80
CA PRO A 450 12.49 13.41 16.13
C PRO A 450 13.03 12.54 14.97
N ASP A 451 12.63 12.79 13.73
CA ASP A 451 12.94 11.95 12.55
C ASP A 451 13.78 12.65 11.45
N THR A 452 14.21 13.90 11.65
CA THR A 452 15.00 14.63 10.62
C THR A 452 16.52 14.48 10.72
N GLY A 453 17.02 13.62 11.61
CA GLY A 453 18.43 13.27 11.65
C GLY A 453 18.75 12.12 10.69
N GLU A 454 19.01 12.43 9.42
CA GLU A 454 19.95 11.74 8.48
C GLU A 454 19.47 11.51 7.03
N SER A 455 18.19 11.63 6.68
CA SER A 455 17.73 11.09 5.38
C SER A 455 17.51 12.07 4.21
N VAL A 456 17.90 13.35 4.28
CA VAL A 456 17.65 14.28 3.14
C VAL A 456 18.82 15.23 2.90
N ARG A 457 19.92 14.68 2.36
CA ARG A 457 20.86 15.40 1.50
C ARG A 457 21.28 14.51 0.33
N ALA A 458 20.35 14.18 -0.54
CA ALA A 458 20.60 13.77 -1.93
C ALA A 458 19.27 13.59 -2.67
N VAL A 459 18.75 14.68 -3.26
CA VAL A 459 18.21 14.72 -4.63
C VAL A 459 18.49 16.12 -5.16
#